data_AF-Q2GZ91-F1
#
_entry.id   AF-Q2GZ91-F1
#
_cell.length_a   1.000
_cell.length_b   1.000
_cell.length_c   1.000
_cell.angle_alpha   90.00
_cell.angle_beta   90.00
_cell.angle_gamma   90.00
#
_symmetry.space_group_name_H-M   'P 1'
#
loop_
_entity.id
_entity.type
_entity.pdbx_description
1 polymer ?
#
loop_
_entity_poly.entity_id
_entity_poly.type
_entity_poly.pdbx_seq_one_letter_code
_entity_poly.pdbx_strand_id
1 'polypeptide(L)'
;MAYDYAGSWSTTSAHQANLHPLTPNTTTPFSTDAAVADYIAAGVPASQIVLGMPIYGRGFTGTAGLGKPYTGVGQGTWEKGVWDYKALPKPGAEVRYDEAAGASYSYDAAAQELISFDTVEMVQRKVGWKGVDWVFELGLPNILGT
;
A
#
# COMPACT_ATOMS: atom_id res chain seq x y z
N MET A 1 6.31 4.95 -8.42
CA MET A 1 5.33 3.83 -8.45
C MET A 1 5.12 3.37 -7.02
N ALA A 2 4.00 3.73 -6.39
CA ALA A 2 3.78 3.54 -4.95
C ALA A 2 2.95 2.27 -4.66
N TYR A 3 3.44 1.15 -5.18
CA TYR A 3 2.84 -0.17 -5.08
C TYR A 3 3.93 -1.24 -5.27
N ASP A 4 3.57 -2.51 -5.14
CA ASP A 4 4.48 -3.66 -5.17
C ASP A 4 5.54 -3.67 -4.05
N TYR A 5 5.20 -3.12 -2.90
CA TYR A 5 6.07 -3.17 -1.72
C TYR A 5 6.18 -4.57 -1.13
N ALA A 6 5.17 -5.41 -1.36
CA ALA A 6 5.12 -6.78 -0.88
C ALA A 6 4.54 -7.72 -1.94
N GLY A 7 5.03 -8.96 -1.96
CA GLY A 7 4.62 -9.99 -2.90
C GLY A 7 5.30 -11.32 -2.60
N SER A 8 5.43 -12.19 -3.61
CA SER A 8 6.03 -13.53 -3.47
C SER A 8 7.50 -13.52 -3.06
N TRP A 9 8.17 -12.37 -3.15
CA TRP A 9 9.55 -12.15 -2.73
C TRP A 9 9.67 -11.74 -1.25
N SER A 10 8.55 -11.41 -0.59
CA SER A 10 8.53 -11.00 0.81
C SER A 10 8.69 -12.21 1.74
N THR A 11 9.27 -12.01 2.92
CA THR A 11 9.41 -13.07 3.94
C THR A 11 8.10 -13.33 4.70
N THR A 12 7.28 -12.29 4.85
CA THR A 12 5.97 -12.32 5.51
C THR A 12 4.94 -11.59 4.66
N SER A 13 3.65 -11.86 4.90
CA SER A 13 2.57 -11.07 4.32
C SER A 13 2.70 -9.61 4.77
N ALA A 14 2.43 -8.67 3.87
CA ALA A 14 2.60 -7.23 4.13
C ALA A 14 1.73 -6.40 3.20
N HIS A 15 1.63 -5.10 3.49
CA HIS A 15 0.93 -4.15 2.63
C HIS A 15 1.71 -3.91 1.35
N GLN A 16 1.04 -3.92 0.20
CA GLN A 16 1.72 -3.69 -1.08
C GLN A 16 1.83 -2.20 -1.45
N ALA A 17 1.08 -1.32 -0.80
CA ALA A 17 0.93 0.09 -1.20
C ALA A 17 0.60 1.02 -0.03
N ASN A 18 1.12 0.76 1.17
CA ASN A 18 0.89 1.62 2.34
C ASN A 18 1.47 3.04 2.15
N LEU A 19 0.80 4.02 2.74
CA LEU A 19 1.29 5.40 2.78
C LEU A 19 2.45 5.52 3.77
N HIS A 20 2.20 5.14 5.01
CA HIS A 20 3.10 5.41 6.13
C HIS A 20 3.93 4.17 6.50
N PRO A 21 5.17 4.35 7.00
CA PRO A 21 5.93 3.28 7.62
C PRO A 21 5.42 3.02 9.04
N LEU A 22 5.38 1.75 9.45
CA LEU A 22 5.14 1.34 10.83
C LEU A 22 6.42 0.85 11.49
N THR A 23 6.46 0.92 12.83
CA THR A 23 7.51 0.32 13.65
C THR A 23 6.90 -0.76 14.55
N PRO A 24 7.33 -2.03 14.44
CA PRO A 24 8.33 -2.55 13.51
C PRO A 24 7.82 -2.57 12.05
N ASN A 25 8.74 -2.49 11.09
CA ASN A 25 8.43 -2.39 9.64
C ASN A 25 8.06 -3.73 8.98
N THR A 26 7.64 -4.73 9.75
CA THR A 26 7.36 -6.09 9.24
C THR A 26 6.16 -6.13 8.29
N THR A 27 5.18 -5.25 8.48
CA THR A 27 3.97 -5.13 7.64
C THR A 27 4.09 -4.04 6.58
N THR A 28 5.09 -3.17 6.71
CA THR A 28 5.37 -2.01 5.85
C THR A 28 6.86 -1.92 5.52
N PRO A 29 7.42 -2.91 4.79
CA PRO A 29 8.85 -2.93 4.49
C PRO A 29 9.30 -1.71 3.65
N PHE A 30 8.35 -1.11 2.91
CA PHE A 30 8.49 0.15 2.21
C PHE A 30 7.31 1.06 2.58
N SER A 31 7.39 2.35 2.23
CA SER A 31 6.29 3.30 2.42
C SER A 31 6.33 4.40 1.36
N THR A 32 5.16 4.93 1.02
CA THR A 32 5.04 6.04 0.07
C THR A 32 5.65 7.31 0.65
N ASP A 33 5.42 7.58 1.94
CA ASP A 33 5.97 8.73 2.67
C ASP A 33 7.49 8.82 2.54
N ALA A 34 8.19 7.71 2.82
CA ALA A 34 9.64 7.69 2.75
C ALA A 34 10.15 8.01 1.33
N ALA A 35 9.55 7.38 0.31
CA ALA A 35 9.94 7.63 -1.07
C ALA A 35 9.69 9.08 -1.50
N VAL A 36 8.52 9.64 -1.17
CA VAL A 36 8.18 11.03 -1.50
C VAL A 36 9.14 12.00 -0.80
N ALA A 37 9.43 11.78 0.49
CA ALA A 37 10.40 12.58 1.23
C ALA A 37 11.80 12.55 0.58
N ASP A 38 12.27 11.39 0.14
CA ASP A 38 13.57 11.26 -0.54
C ASP A 38 13.62 12.06 -1.85
N TYR A 39 12.56 12.03 -2.67
CA TYR A 39 12.49 12.82 -3.91
C TYR A 39 12.50 14.32 -3.65
N ILE A 40 11.76 14.78 -2.64
CA ILE A 40 11.71 16.20 -2.25
C ILE A 40 13.05 16.65 -1.70
N ALA A 41 13.69 15.83 -0.85
CA ALA A 41 15.02 16.11 -0.31
C ALA A 41 16.08 16.20 -1.43
N ALA A 42 15.90 15.46 -2.52
CA ALA A 42 16.72 15.54 -3.72
C ALA A 42 16.37 16.75 -4.64
N GLY A 43 15.38 17.56 -4.29
CA GLY A 43 15.01 18.80 -4.99
C GLY A 43 13.87 18.66 -6.01
N VAL A 44 13.18 17.51 -6.06
CA VAL A 44 12.00 17.37 -6.94
C VAL A 44 10.81 18.10 -6.33
N PRO A 45 10.19 19.08 -7.04
CA PRO A 45 9.01 19.76 -6.54
C PRO A 45 7.85 18.77 -6.33
N ALA A 46 7.15 18.88 -5.21
CA ALA A 46 6.05 17.98 -4.88
C ALA A 46 4.94 17.99 -5.95
N SER A 47 4.69 19.13 -6.60
CA SER A 47 3.74 19.28 -7.71
C SER A 47 4.11 18.49 -8.98
N GLN A 48 5.33 17.97 -9.07
CA GLN A 48 5.79 17.10 -10.17
C GLN A 48 5.76 15.62 -9.81
N ILE A 49 5.37 15.27 -8.58
CA ILE A 49 5.28 13.88 -8.13
C ILE A 49 3.85 13.39 -8.33
N VAL A 50 3.68 12.39 -9.20
CA VAL A 50 2.39 11.71 -9.40
C VAL A 50 2.34 10.45 -8.55
N LEU A 51 1.34 10.36 -7.67
CA LEU A 51 1.11 9.18 -6.85
C LEU A 51 0.41 8.09 -7.65
N GLY A 52 1.15 7.05 -8.04
CA GLY A 52 0.58 5.86 -8.65
C GLY A 52 -0.06 4.95 -7.60
N MET A 53 -1.29 4.48 -7.86
CA MET A 53 -2.04 3.55 -7.00
C MET A 53 -2.35 2.24 -7.74
N PRO A 54 -2.30 1.07 -7.08
CA PRO A 54 -2.56 -0.21 -7.72
C PRO A 54 -4.05 -0.42 -8.00
N ILE A 55 -4.36 -0.93 -9.19
CA ILE A 55 -5.72 -1.42 -9.57
C ILE A 55 -5.82 -2.95 -9.47
N TYR A 56 -5.05 -3.52 -8.55
CA TYR A 56 -4.95 -4.96 -8.29
C TYR A 56 -4.54 -5.23 -6.83
N GLY A 57 -4.74 -6.47 -6.39
CA GLY A 57 -4.35 -6.98 -5.08
C GLY A 57 -3.19 -7.97 -5.14
N ARG A 58 -2.35 -7.98 -4.10
CA ARG A 58 -1.25 -8.95 -3.88
C ARG A 58 -1.69 -9.98 -2.84
N GLY A 59 -1.73 -11.26 -3.25
CA GLY A 59 -2.22 -12.37 -2.43
C GLY A 59 -1.12 -13.10 -1.64
N PHE A 60 -1.49 -13.60 -0.47
CA PHE A 60 -0.68 -14.45 0.42
C PHE A 60 -1.57 -15.55 1.01
N THR A 61 -1.28 -16.80 0.72
CA THR A 61 -2.03 -17.99 1.19
C THR A 61 -1.28 -18.74 2.27
N GLY A 62 -2.02 -19.47 3.11
CA GLY A 62 -1.46 -20.21 4.24
C GLY A 62 -0.87 -19.27 5.30
N THR A 63 -1.47 -18.08 5.45
CA THR A 63 -1.03 -17.07 6.40
C THR A 63 -2.05 -16.86 7.50
N ALA A 64 -1.57 -16.62 8.72
CA ALA A 64 -2.42 -16.29 9.86
C ALA A 64 -2.91 -14.81 9.85
N GLY A 65 -2.48 -14.02 8.86
CA GLY A 65 -2.86 -12.62 8.71
C GLY A 65 -1.66 -11.75 8.34
N LEU A 66 -1.82 -10.43 8.44
CA LEU A 66 -0.81 -9.45 8.09
C LEU A 66 0.45 -9.57 8.97
N GLY A 67 1.64 -9.46 8.37
CA GLY A 67 2.92 -9.54 9.08
C GLY A 67 3.28 -10.95 9.55
N LYS A 68 2.59 -11.97 9.03
CA LYS A 68 2.81 -13.38 9.40
C LYS A 68 3.47 -14.15 8.25
N PRO A 69 4.16 -15.26 8.54
CA PRO A 69 4.60 -16.18 7.50
C PRO A 69 3.43 -16.63 6.61
N TYR A 70 3.76 -17.01 5.39
CA TYR A 70 2.82 -17.54 4.40
C TYR A 70 3.51 -18.69 3.63
N THR A 71 2.74 -19.55 2.98
CA THR A 71 3.28 -20.72 2.26
C THR A 71 3.29 -20.57 0.74
N GLY A 72 2.54 -19.61 0.22
CA GLY A 72 2.53 -19.24 -1.19
C GLY A 72 1.65 -18.03 -1.46
N VAL A 73 1.49 -17.66 -2.72
CA VAL A 73 0.66 -16.51 -3.13
C VAL A 73 -0.67 -16.91 -3.77
N GLY A 74 -0.95 -18.22 -3.83
CA GLY A 74 -2.17 -18.75 -4.42
C GLY A 74 -2.26 -18.56 -5.94
N GLN A 75 -3.49 -18.54 -6.43
CA GLN A 75 -3.82 -18.23 -7.83
C GLN A 75 -3.85 -16.70 -8.03
N GLY A 76 -4.29 -16.26 -9.20
CA GLY A 76 -4.65 -14.88 -9.45
C GLY A 76 -5.49 -14.78 -10.71
N THR A 77 -5.87 -13.56 -11.10
CA THR A 77 -6.73 -13.33 -12.27
C THR A 77 -6.00 -13.66 -13.57
N TRP A 78 -4.75 -13.21 -13.67
CA TRP A 78 -3.89 -13.39 -14.85
C TRP A 78 -2.54 -14.00 -14.49
N GLU A 79 -2.03 -13.69 -13.30
CA GLU A 79 -0.76 -14.15 -12.77
C GLU A 79 -0.94 -14.59 -11.32
N LYS A 80 -0.18 -15.61 -10.90
CA LYS A 80 -0.26 -16.12 -9.51
C LYS A 80 0.03 -15.00 -8.51
N GLY A 81 -0.82 -14.87 -7.48
CA GLY A 81 -0.67 -13.86 -6.45
C GLY A 81 -1.14 -12.46 -6.82
N VAL A 82 -1.67 -12.26 -8.04
CA VAL A 82 -2.17 -10.96 -8.49
C VAL A 82 -3.65 -11.07 -8.87
N TRP A 83 -4.49 -10.29 -8.20
CA TRP A 83 -5.92 -10.26 -8.43
C TRP A 83 -6.35 -8.90 -8.96
N ASP A 84 -7.12 -8.87 -10.06
CA ASP A 84 -7.72 -7.62 -10.54
C ASP A 84 -8.60 -7.01 -9.43
N TYR A 85 -8.56 -5.69 -9.26
CA TYR A 85 -9.38 -5.00 -8.27
C TYR A 85 -10.88 -5.32 -8.38
N LYS A 86 -11.39 -5.43 -9.62
CA LYS A 86 -12.81 -5.75 -9.89
C LYS A 86 -13.24 -7.15 -9.40
N ALA A 87 -12.29 -8.02 -9.05
CA ALA A 87 -12.54 -9.35 -8.50
C ALA A 87 -12.46 -9.39 -6.96
N LEU A 88 -12.23 -8.24 -6.31
CA LEU A 88 -12.02 -8.10 -4.88
C LEU A 88 -13.13 -7.26 -4.21
N PRO A 89 -13.43 -7.51 -2.92
CA PRO A 89 -12.94 -8.64 -2.12
C PRO A 89 -13.55 -9.98 -2.58
N LYS A 90 -12.85 -11.08 -2.33
CA LYS A 90 -13.39 -12.42 -2.61
C LYS A 90 -14.54 -12.75 -1.64
N PRO A 91 -15.55 -13.54 -2.07
CA PRO A 91 -16.59 -14.01 -1.17
C PRO A 91 -15.99 -14.71 0.07
N GLY A 92 -16.52 -14.38 1.26
CA GLY A 92 -16.02 -14.93 2.54
C GLY A 92 -14.86 -14.14 3.17
N ALA A 93 -14.19 -13.27 2.41
CA ALA A 93 -13.12 -12.44 2.95
C ALA A 93 -13.66 -11.17 3.63
N GLU A 94 -13.10 -10.84 4.79
CA GLU A 94 -13.38 -9.60 5.52
C GLU A 94 -12.40 -8.52 5.07
N VAL A 95 -12.91 -7.34 4.69
CA VAL A 95 -12.06 -6.17 4.40
C VAL A 95 -11.65 -5.49 5.72
N ARG A 96 -10.37 -5.20 5.85
CA ARG A 96 -9.77 -4.54 7.01
C ARG A 96 -8.97 -3.32 6.57
N TYR A 97 -9.02 -2.30 7.41
CA TYR A 97 -8.30 -1.04 7.24
C TYR A 97 -7.22 -0.93 8.30
N ASP A 98 -6.00 -0.67 7.85
CA ASP A 98 -4.88 -0.32 8.71
C ASP A 98 -4.69 1.19 8.61
N GLU A 99 -5.36 1.91 9.51
CA GLU A 99 -5.35 3.37 9.50
C GLU A 99 -3.97 3.94 9.74
N ALA A 100 -3.17 3.28 10.59
CA ALA A 100 -1.81 3.71 10.91
C ALA A 100 -0.89 3.59 9.68
N ALA A 101 -1.02 2.52 8.89
CA ALA A 101 -0.25 2.36 7.64
C ALA A 101 -0.82 3.17 6.47
N GLY A 102 -2.09 3.60 6.53
CA GLY A 102 -2.80 4.13 5.36
C GLY A 102 -2.95 3.07 4.28
N ALA A 103 -3.43 1.88 4.66
CA ALA A 103 -3.56 0.73 3.76
C ALA A 103 -4.84 -0.09 4.05
N SER A 104 -5.26 -0.88 3.07
CA SER A 104 -6.33 -1.87 3.24
C SER A 104 -5.91 -3.25 2.73
N TYR A 105 -6.59 -4.27 3.23
CA TYR A 105 -6.46 -5.65 2.79
C TYR A 105 -7.74 -6.42 3.09
N SER A 106 -7.97 -7.54 2.40
CA SER A 106 -8.97 -8.52 2.81
C SER A 106 -8.30 -9.73 3.44
N TYR A 107 -8.98 -10.36 4.40
CA TYR A 107 -8.56 -11.62 4.99
C TYR A 107 -9.71 -12.63 5.07
N ASP A 108 -9.48 -13.83 4.55
CA ASP A 108 -10.36 -14.98 4.74
C ASP A 108 -9.68 -15.95 5.71
N ALA A 109 -10.27 -16.12 6.90
CA ALA A 109 -9.73 -16.99 7.93
C ALA A 109 -9.89 -18.48 7.61
N ALA A 110 -10.93 -18.87 6.86
CA ALA A 110 -11.16 -20.26 6.48
C ALA A 110 -10.21 -20.69 5.36
N ALA A 111 -9.94 -19.80 4.40
CA ALA A 111 -8.96 -20.03 3.34
C ALA A 111 -7.52 -19.70 3.77
N GLN A 112 -7.33 -19.04 4.92
CA GLN A 112 -6.06 -18.49 5.38
C GLN A 112 -5.37 -17.62 4.29
N GLU A 113 -6.15 -16.77 3.65
CA GLU A 113 -5.73 -15.94 2.53
C GLU A 113 -5.84 -14.46 2.87
N LEU A 114 -4.74 -13.73 2.70
CA LEU A 114 -4.68 -12.28 2.76
C LEU A 114 -4.47 -11.72 1.36
N ILE A 115 -5.22 -10.69 0.99
CA ILE A 115 -4.98 -9.92 -0.25
C ILE A 115 -4.85 -8.44 0.12
N SER A 116 -3.68 -7.85 -0.09
CA SER A 116 -3.47 -6.41 0.11
C SER A 116 -3.88 -5.67 -1.17
N PHE A 117 -4.79 -4.70 -1.07
CA PHE A 117 -5.30 -3.90 -2.20
C PHE A 117 -5.93 -2.60 -1.68
N ASP A 118 -6.06 -1.61 -2.55
CA ASP A 118 -6.76 -0.38 -2.19
C ASP A 118 -8.26 -0.52 -2.46
N THR A 119 -9.06 -0.35 -1.41
CA THR A 119 -10.51 -0.15 -1.53
C THR A 119 -10.84 1.25 -2.06
N VAL A 120 -12.08 1.49 -2.49
CA VAL A 120 -12.55 2.85 -2.85
C VAL A 120 -12.26 3.86 -1.74
N GLU A 121 -12.53 3.49 -0.49
CA GLU A 121 -12.27 4.35 0.66
C GLU A 121 -10.77 4.65 0.81
N MET A 122 -9.91 3.65 0.64
CA MET A 122 -8.47 3.86 0.71
C MET A 122 -7.96 4.74 -0.42
N VAL A 123 -8.47 4.57 -1.65
CA VAL A 123 -8.17 5.47 -2.77
C VAL A 123 -8.58 6.91 -2.44
N GLN A 124 -9.77 7.13 -1.87
CA GLN A 124 -10.21 8.46 -1.45
C GLN A 124 -9.29 9.07 -0.38
N ARG A 125 -8.88 8.26 0.61
CA ARG A 125 -7.90 8.68 1.62
C ARG A 125 -6.56 9.06 0.99
N LYS A 126 -6.08 8.31 -0.01
CA LYS A 126 -4.85 8.60 -0.75
C LYS A 126 -4.95 9.84 -1.65
N VAL A 127 -6.12 10.10 -2.25
CA VAL A 127 -6.36 11.33 -3.02
C VAL A 127 -6.30 12.56 -2.11
N GLY A 128 -6.85 12.45 -0.90
CA GLY A 128 -6.75 13.51 0.13
C GLY A 128 -5.47 13.47 0.95
N TRP A 129 -4.54 12.55 0.66
CA TRP A 129 -3.33 12.38 1.46
C TRP A 129 -2.40 13.56 1.23
N LYS A 130 -2.14 14.25 2.34
CA LYS A 130 -1.39 15.50 2.39
C LYS A 130 0.10 15.33 2.20
N GLY A 131 0.64 14.18 1.78
CA GLY A 131 2.09 14.02 1.57
C GLY A 131 2.70 15.05 0.60
N VAL A 132 1.86 15.62 -0.27
CA VAL A 132 2.20 16.71 -1.19
C VAL A 132 2.04 18.10 -0.55
N ASP A 133 1.10 18.27 0.39
CA ASP A 133 0.83 19.54 1.09
C ASP A 133 1.65 19.73 2.38
N TRP A 134 2.10 18.65 3.01
CA TRP A 134 3.01 18.64 4.18
C TRP A 134 4.34 19.34 3.88
N VAL A 135 4.71 19.41 2.59
CA VAL A 135 5.88 20.16 2.10
C VAL A 135 5.73 21.66 2.30
N PHE A 136 4.51 22.20 2.29
CA PHE A 136 4.26 23.62 2.56
C PHE A 136 4.39 23.96 4.06
N GLU A 137 4.20 22.99 4.97
CA GLU A 137 4.32 23.19 6.42
C GLU A 137 5.77 23.10 6.93
N LEU A 138 6.72 22.56 6.14
CA LEU A 138 8.14 22.47 6.50
C LEU A 138 8.97 23.75 6.22
N GLY A 139 8.33 24.87 5.88
CA GLY A 139 8.98 26.18 5.84
C GLY A 139 10.01 26.38 4.71
N LEU A 140 9.94 25.59 3.64
CA LEU A 140 10.72 25.90 2.44
C LEU A 140 10.14 27.15 1.75
N PRO A 141 10.99 28.12 1.35
CA PRO A 141 10.54 29.41 0.87
C PRO A 141 9.65 29.26 -0.36
N ASN A 142 8.53 29.98 -0.31
CA ASN A 142 7.52 30.10 -1.36
C ASN A 142 8.18 30.47 -2.70
N ILE A 143 8.24 29.52 -3.66
CA ILE A 143 8.70 29.79 -5.05
C ILE A 143 7.52 30.21 -5.94
N LEU A 144 6.31 30.38 -5.40
CA LEU A 144 5.28 31.14 -6.12
C LEU A 144 5.63 32.63 -6.02
N GLY A 145 6.47 33.05 -6.98
CA GLY A 145 6.73 34.45 -7.28
C GLY A 145 5.42 35.18 -7.55
N THR A 146 5.21 36.24 -6.76
CA THR A 146 4.46 37.41 -7.20
C THR A 146 5.25 38.16 -8.25
#